data_AF-A0A1B9MNC4-F1
#
_entry.id   AF-A0A1B9MNC4-F1
#
_cell.length_a   1.000
_cell.length_b   1.000
_cell.length_c   1.000
_cell.angle_alpha   90.00
_cell.angle_beta   90.00
_cell.angle_gamma   90.00
#
_symmetry.space_group_name_H-M   'P 1'
#
loop_
_entity.id
_entity.type
_entity.pdbx_description
1 polymer ?
#
loop_
_entity_poly.entity_id
_entity_poly.type
_entity_poly.pdbx_seq_one_letter_code
_entity_poly.pdbx_strand_id
1 'polypeptide(L)'
;MEASITRNRFYRFSRLCPVKEGQKNIVQITMQGTRSRDFAAAFKAAGIKKKDAVGYTWHHVDDFDPKTGKTTMQLIKTETHEAIRHKGSVSQFGAHSGTKYGSPQAVDYSYTQGWLTGRVPKRLKELISKFC
;
A
#
# COMPACT_ATOMS: atom_id res chain seq x y z
N MET A 1 18.41 -27.99 12.51
CA MET A 1 18.03 -27.64 11.12
C MET A 1 16.72 -28.37 10.89
N GLU A 2 15.56 -27.77 10.68
CA GLU A 2 15.16 -26.49 10.11
C GLU A 2 13.94 -26.02 10.93
N ALA A 3 14.01 -24.85 11.54
CA ALA A 3 12.84 -24.27 12.18
C ALA A 3 11.90 -23.76 11.07
N SER A 4 10.92 -24.60 10.75
CA SER A 4 9.57 -24.23 10.27
C SER A 4 9.38 -22.73 10.09
N ILE A 5 9.44 -22.29 8.83
CA ILE A 5 9.04 -20.96 8.37
C ILE A 5 7.53 -20.83 8.60
N THR A 6 7.12 -20.55 9.84
CA THR A 6 5.81 -19.98 10.11
C THR A 6 5.75 -18.65 9.40
N ARG A 7 4.86 -18.56 8.41
CA ARG A 7 4.45 -17.38 7.63
C ARG A 7 4.40 -16.12 8.49
N ASN A 8 5.53 -15.43 8.64
CA ASN A 8 5.60 -14.23 9.44
C ASN A 8 5.17 -13.06 8.55
N ARG A 9 3.88 -12.72 8.61
CA ARG A 9 3.24 -11.59 7.90
C ARG A 9 3.90 -10.23 8.20
N PHE A 10 4.77 -10.16 9.21
CA PHE A 10 5.53 -8.98 9.57
C PHE A 10 7.03 -9.29 9.51
N TYR A 11 7.80 -8.49 8.77
CA TYR A 11 9.26 -8.64 8.74
C TYR A 11 9.92 -8.22 10.05
N ARG A 12 11.08 -8.84 10.35
CA ARG A 12 11.88 -8.56 11.56
C ARG A 12 12.30 -7.09 11.66
N PHE A 13 12.35 -6.59 12.90
CA PHE A 13 12.69 -5.22 13.27
C PHE A 13 13.97 -4.68 12.61
N SER A 14 15.00 -5.51 12.42
CA SER A 14 16.29 -5.10 11.83
C SER A 14 16.23 -4.67 10.36
N ARG A 15 15.10 -4.89 9.68
CA ARG A 15 14.89 -4.55 8.27
C ARG A 15 13.98 -3.34 8.08
N LEU A 16 13.38 -2.82 9.15
CA LEU A 16 12.49 -1.66 9.10
C LEU A 16 13.29 -0.35 9.08
N CYS A 17 12.70 0.68 8.50
CA CYS A 17 13.23 2.04 8.58
C CYS A 17 13.30 2.50 10.04
N PRO A 18 14.43 3.06 10.50
CA PRO A 18 14.49 3.69 11.80
C PRO A 18 13.48 4.84 11.86
N VAL A 19 12.84 5.00 13.01
CA VAL A 19 11.82 6.02 13.25
C VAL A 19 12.25 6.94 14.38
N LYS A 20 11.93 8.22 14.25
CA LYS A 20 12.05 9.20 15.33
C LYS A 20 10.80 9.16 16.21
N GLU A 21 10.84 9.87 17.33
CA GLU A 21 9.66 10.07 18.18
C GLU A 21 8.47 10.58 17.33
N GLY A 22 7.30 9.97 17.51
CA GLY A 22 6.08 10.28 16.75
C GLY A 22 5.99 9.68 15.34
N GLN A 23 7.04 9.03 14.82
CA GLN A 23 7.01 8.38 13.51
C GLN A 23 6.67 6.88 13.59
N LYS A 24 6.13 6.33 12.50
CA LYS A 24 5.79 4.90 12.38
C LYS A 24 6.32 4.32 11.08
N ASN A 25 7.05 3.21 11.14
CA ASN A 25 7.54 2.46 9.98
C ASN A 25 6.58 1.31 9.58
N ILE A 26 5.52 1.10 10.36
CA ILE A 26 4.42 0.19 10.09
C ILE A 26 3.14 1.00 10.25
N VAL A 27 2.33 1.06 9.19
CA VAL A 27 1.08 1.82 9.18
C VAL A 27 0.00 1.07 8.43
N GLN A 28 -1.27 1.35 8.73
CA GLN A 28 -2.38 0.90 7.90
C GLN A 28 -2.82 2.02 6.96
N ILE A 29 -3.14 1.66 5.72
CA ILE A 29 -3.74 2.55 4.72
C ILE A 29 -4.96 1.88 4.10
N THR A 30 -5.80 2.68 3.45
CA THR A 30 -6.79 2.19 2.49
C THR A 30 -6.17 2.20 1.08
N MET A 31 -6.27 1.08 0.36
CA MET A 31 -5.65 0.89 -0.95
C MET A 31 -6.29 1.76 -2.04
N GLN A 32 -5.46 2.44 -2.82
CA GLN A 32 -5.91 3.47 -3.76
C GLN A 32 -5.83 3.06 -5.23
N GLY A 33 -5.51 1.80 -5.51
CA GLY A 33 -5.41 1.26 -6.85
C GLY A 33 -4.06 1.50 -7.54
N THR A 34 -3.14 2.28 -6.93
CA THR A 34 -1.76 2.42 -7.41
C THR A 34 -0.75 2.47 -6.26
N ARG A 35 0.44 1.90 -6.48
CA ARG A 35 1.53 1.93 -5.50
C ARG A 35 1.97 3.35 -5.13
N SER A 36 2.00 4.28 -6.10
CA SER A 36 2.40 5.66 -5.84
C SER A 36 1.45 6.39 -4.88
N ARG A 37 0.15 6.16 -5.02
CA ARG A 37 -0.87 6.71 -4.12
C ARG A 37 -0.80 6.07 -2.74
N ASP A 38 -0.63 4.75 -2.70
CA ASP A 38 -0.45 4.02 -1.44
C ASP A 38 0.79 4.49 -0.68
N PHE A 39 1.92 4.70 -1.39
CA PHE A 39 3.15 5.19 -0.78
C PHE A 39 2.96 6.60 -0.21
N ALA A 40 2.24 7.47 -0.92
CA ALA A 40 1.92 8.80 -0.41
C ALA A 40 1.03 8.73 0.85
N ALA A 41 0.02 7.84 0.86
CA ALA A 41 -0.82 7.60 2.02
C ALA A 41 -0.01 7.05 3.21
N ALA A 42 0.91 6.12 2.95
CA ALA A 42 1.76 5.52 3.97
C ALA A 42 2.74 6.54 4.56
N PHE A 43 3.42 7.34 3.75
CA PHE A 43 4.28 8.42 4.24
C PHE A 43 3.52 9.44 5.10
N LYS A 44 2.30 9.80 4.68
CA LYS A 44 1.43 10.70 5.46
C LYS A 44 1.06 10.07 6.81
N ALA A 45 0.61 8.81 6.83
CA ALA A 45 0.24 8.10 8.05
C ALA A 45 1.43 7.85 8.98
N ALA A 46 2.63 7.71 8.41
CA ALA A 46 3.87 7.44 9.11
C ALA A 46 4.51 8.67 9.77
N GLY A 47 4.14 9.88 9.34
CA GLY A 47 4.85 11.10 9.73
C GLY A 47 6.29 11.16 9.20
N ILE A 48 6.61 10.39 8.15
CA ILE A 48 7.94 10.30 7.55
C ILE A 48 7.95 11.09 6.24
N LYS A 49 8.91 12.01 6.06
CA LYS A 49 9.10 12.68 4.77
C LYS A 49 9.81 11.72 3.82
N LYS A 50 9.38 11.66 2.56
CA LYS A 50 9.98 10.78 1.54
C LYS A 50 11.50 10.94 1.42
N LYS A 51 12.02 12.17 1.57
CA LYS A 51 13.46 12.47 1.53
C LYS A 51 14.26 11.87 2.68
N ASP A 52 13.60 11.52 3.79
CA ASP A 52 14.23 10.93 4.98
C ASP A 52 14.22 9.39 4.92
N ALA A 53 13.56 8.80 3.91
CA ALA A 53 13.40 7.35 3.71
C ALA A 53 14.25 6.81 2.53
N VAL A 54 15.39 7.45 2.24
CA VAL A 54 16.31 7.00 1.18
C VAL A 54 16.84 5.61 1.52
N GLY A 55 16.82 4.69 0.55
CA GLY A 55 17.20 3.29 0.75
C GLY A 55 16.09 2.40 1.33
N TYR A 56 14.88 2.94 1.52
CA TYR A 56 13.71 2.21 1.99
C TYR A 56 12.56 2.24 1.00
N THR A 57 11.78 1.17 0.98
CA THR A 57 10.60 1.01 0.13
C THR A 57 9.44 0.51 0.97
N TRP A 58 8.25 1.08 0.74
CA TRP A 58 7.02 0.60 1.37
C TRP A 58 6.63 -0.75 0.79
N HIS A 59 6.51 -1.74 1.65
CA HIS A 59 6.06 -3.08 1.35
C HIS A 59 4.60 -3.25 1.74
N HIS A 60 3.81 -3.77 0.81
CA HIS A 60 2.42 -4.18 1.00
C HIS A 60 2.36 -5.56 1.66
N VAL A 61 1.91 -5.64 2.91
CA VAL A 61 1.72 -6.92 3.61
C VAL A 61 0.55 -7.70 3.01
N ASP A 62 0.60 -9.02 3.08
CA ASP A 62 -0.46 -9.93 2.60
C ASP A 62 -1.65 -9.99 3.59
N ASP A 63 -2.31 -8.85 3.82
CA ASP A 63 -3.38 -8.67 4.81
C ASP A 63 -4.54 -7.78 4.31
N PHE A 64 -4.77 -7.73 2.99
CA PHE A 64 -5.87 -6.95 2.42
C PHE A 64 -7.24 -7.36 2.99
N ASP A 65 -7.95 -6.38 3.54
CA ASP A 65 -9.35 -6.54 3.96
C ASP A 65 -10.28 -5.96 2.87
N PRO A 66 -11.00 -6.80 2.09
CA PRO A 66 -11.90 -6.33 1.04
C PRO A 66 -13.12 -5.59 1.57
N LYS A 67 -13.49 -5.73 2.86
CA LYS A 67 -14.63 -5.00 3.43
C LYS A 67 -14.30 -3.54 3.69
N THR A 68 -13.06 -3.25 4.10
CA THR A 68 -12.62 -1.90 4.47
C THR A 68 -11.64 -1.29 3.49
N GLY A 69 -11.12 -2.07 2.54
CA GLY A 69 -10.07 -1.67 1.60
C GLY A 69 -8.69 -1.53 2.24
N LYS A 70 -8.51 -1.96 3.49
CA LYS A 70 -7.29 -1.69 4.27
C LYS A 70 -6.21 -2.74 4.06
N THR A 71 -4.96 -2.31 4.22
CA THR A 71 -3.77 -3.17 4.29
C THR A 71 -2.71 -2.52 5.17
N THR A 72 -1.82 -3.34 5.71
CA THR A 72 -0.61 -2.90 6.40
C THR A 72 0.53 -2.62 5.40
N MET A 73 1.21 -1.49 5.62
CA MET A 73 2.40 -1.06 4.91
C MET A 73 3.59 -1.09 5.87
N GLN A 74 4.69 -1.71 5.45
CA GLN A 74 5.96 -1.73 6.20
C GLN A 74 7.04 -1.01 5.40
N LEU A 75 7.69 0.00 5.99
CA LEU A 75 8.82 0.67 5.37
C LEU A 75 10.08 -0.14 5.67
N ILE A 76 10.55 -0.90 4.68
CA ILE A 76 11.68 -1.82 4.80
C ILE A 76 12.84 -1.41 3.89
N LYS A 77 14.05 -1.90 4.17
CA LYS A 77 15.20 -1.68 3.29
C LYS A 77 14.88 -2.14 1.85
N THR A 78 15.25 -1.34 0.85
CA THR A 78 14.96 -1.65 -0.56
C THR A 78 15.57 -2.99 -1.00
N GLU A 79 16.80 -3.30 -0.57
CA GLU A 79 17.43 -4.61 -0.82
C GLU A 79 16.57 -5.78 -0.31
N THR A 80 15.93 -5.60 0.85
CA THR A 80 15.05 -6.61 1.44
C THR A 80 13.80 -6.74 0.59
N HIS A 81 13.20 -5.62 0.19
CA HIS A 81 12.01 -5.59 -0.67
C HIS A 81 12.25 -6.31 -2.01
N GLU A 82 13.44 -6.17 -2.60
CA GLU A 82 13.82 -6.83 -3.85
C GLU A 82 14.07 -8.33 -3.69
N ALA A 83 14.61 -8.76 -2.55
CA ALA A 83 14.85 -10.18 -2.27
C ALA A 83 13.54 -10.97 -2.00
N ILE A 84 12.50 -10.32 -1.50
CA ILE A 84 11.25 -10.95 -1.04
C ILE A 84 10.09 -10.72 -2.01
N ARG A 85 10.34 -10.84 -3.31
CA ARG A 85 9.32 -10.69 -4.37
C ARG A 85 8.16 -11.67 -4.19
N HIS A 86 7.18 -11.29 -3.39
CA HIS A 86 6.02 -12.13 -3.09
C HIS A 86 4.73 -11.34 -3.11
N LYS A 87 3.65 -12.06 -3.44
CA LYS A 87 2.28 -11.60 -3.48
C LYS A 87 1.95 -10.95 -2.13
N GLY A 88 1.61 -9.67 -2.16
CA GLY A 88 1.07 -8.94 -1.01
C GLY A 88 -0.35 -8.47 -1.29
N SER A 89 -0.85 -7.54 -0.50
CA SER A 89 -2.21 -6.97 -0.66
C SER A 89 -2.50 -6.43 -2.06
N VAL A 90 -1.48 -6.02 -2.83
CA VAL A 90 -1.60 -5.69 -4.25
C VAL A 90 -2.20 -6.84 -5.08
N SER A 91 -1.77 -8.08 -4.83
CA SER A 91 -2.30 -9.27 -5.52
C SER A 91 -3.69 -9.63 -5.01
N GLN A 92 -3.94 -9.50 -3.70
CA GLN A 92 -5.24 -9.79 -3.09
C GLN A 92 -6.31 -8.80 -3.58
N PHE A 93 -5.96 -7.50 -3.66
CA PHE A 93 -6.80 -6.47 -4.26
C PHE A 93 -7.10 -6.79 -5.72
N GLY A 94 -6.09 -7.16 -6.51
CA GLY A 94 -6.29 -7.47 -7.93
C GLY A 94 -7.23 -8.66 -8.13
N ALA A 95 -7.07 -9.71 -7.32
CA ALA A 95 -7.95 -10.89 -7.33
C ALA A 95 -9.39 -10.54 -6.91
N HIS A 96 -9.56 -9.67 -5.90
CA HIS A 96 -10.88 -9.29 -5.40
C HIS A 96 -11.61 -8.33 -6.36
N SER A 97 -10.91 -7.32 -6.86
CA SER A 97 -11.48 -6.28 -7.74
C SER A 97 -11.62 -6.72 -9.20
N GLY A 98 -10.93 -7.79 -9.61
CA GLY A 98 -10.82 -8.17 -11.02
C GLY A 98 -9.96 -7.20 -11.86
N THR A 99 -9.20 -6.31 -11.22
CA THR A 99 -8.41 -5.28 -11.90
C THR A 99 -6.90 -5.51 -11.77
N LYS A 100 -6.14 -5.03 -12.75
CA LYS A 100 -4.68 -5.00 -12.66
C LYS A 100 -4.26 -3.81 -11.80
N TYR A 101 -3.62 -4.06 -10.66
CA TYR A 101 -3.14 -2.97 -9.80
C TYR A 101 -2.19 -2.01 -10.54
N GLY A 102 -2.38 -0.72 -10.33
CA GLY A 102 -1.69 0.34 -11.07
C GLY A 102 -2.41 0.78 -12.36
N SER A 103 -3.49 0.11 -12.77
CA SER A 103 -4.30 0.53 -13.91
C SER A 103 -5.31 1.62 -13.55
N PRO A 104 -5.83 2.38 -14.54
CA PRO A 104 -6.96 3.28 -14.33
C PRO A 104 -8.16 2.60 -13.65
N GLN A 105 -8.48 1.37 -14.07
CA GLN A 105 -9.61 0.59 -13.53
C GLN A 105 -9.44 0.26 -12.05
N ALA A 106 -8.21 -0.02 -11.58
CA ALA A 106 -7.97 -0.24 -10.16
C ALA A 106 -8.24 1.02 -9.32
N VAL A 107 -7.90 2.20 -9.85
CA VAL A 107 -8.21 3.49 -9.21
C VAL A 107 -9.71 3.78 -9.25
N ASP A 108 -10.37 3.45 -10.36
CA ASP A 108 -11.82 3.60 -10.52
C ASP A 108 -12.55 2.69 -9.53
N TYR A 109 -12.10 1.44 -9.37
CA TYR A 109 -12.61 0.52 -8.36
C TYR A 109 -12.46 1.11 -6.95
N SER A 110 -11.26 1.55 -6.55
CA SER A 110 -11.07 2.22 -5.26
C SER A 110 -11.95 3.46 -5.10
N TYR A 111 -12.24 4.20 -6.17
CA TYR A 111 -13.19 5.32 -6.13
C TYR A 111 -14.62 4.85 -5.86
N THR A 112 -15.11 3.83 -6.58
CA THR A 112 -16.47 3.28 -6.40
C THR A 112 -16.71 2.69 -5.02
N GLN A 113 -15.65 2.17 -4.36
CA GLN A 113 -15.72 1.66 -3.00
C GLN A 113 -15.64 2.77 -1.93
N GLY A 114 -15.44 4.04 -2.32
CA GLY A 114 -15.21 5.15 -1.39
C GLY A 114 -13.83 5.14 -0.72
N TRP A 115 -12.88 4.37 -1.26
CA TRP A 115 -11.53 4.20 -0.70
C TRP A 115 -10.52 5.21 -1.22
N LEU A 116 -10.77 5.80 -2.38
CA LEU A 116 -9.86 6.77 -2.99
C LEU A 116 -9.82 8.06 -2.17
N THR A 117 -8.64 8.43 -1.68
CA THR A 117 -8.46 9.72 -1.00
C THR A 117 -7.67 10.72 -1.86
N GLY A 118 -7.90 12.01 -1.61
CA GLY A 118 -7.22 13.09 -2.33
C GLY A 118 -7.77 13.32 -3.73
N ARG A 119 -6.89 13.57 -4.72
CA ARG A 119 -7.29 14.02 -6.06
C ARG A 119 -7.98 12.90 -6.84
N VAL A 120 -9.26 13.13 -7.14
CA VAL A 120 -10.05 12.36 -8.11
C VAL A 120 -9.48 12.59 -9.53
N PRO A 121 -9.15 11.52 -10.28
CA PRO A 121 -8.76 11.59 -11.69
C PRO A 121 -9.73 12.39 -12.56
N LYS A 122 -9.21 13.14 -13.54
CA LYS A 122 -10.01 13.96 -14.47
C LYS A 122 -11.11 13.14 -15.17
N ARG A 123 -10.76 11.94 -15.66
CA ARG A 123 -11.71 11.00 -16.30
C ARG A 123 -12.93 10.68 -15.43
N LEU A 124 -12.76 10.54 -14.12
CA LEU A 124 -13.85 10.22 -13.20
C LEU A 124 -14.70 11.45 -12.92
N LYS A 125 -14.08 12.63 -12.81
CA LYS A 125 -14.81 13.91 -12.67
C LYS A 125 -15.71 14.17 -13.88
N GLU A 126 -15.17 13.94 -15.08
CA GLU A 126 -15.92 14.11 -16.34
C GLU A 126 -17.06 13.09 -16.46
N LEU A 127 -16.87 11.86 -15.97
CA LEU A 127 -17.92 10.85 -15.93
C LEU A 127 -19.06 11.30 -15.02
N ILE A 128 -18.76 11.72 -13.78
CA ILE A 128 -19.78 12.16 -12.80
C ILE A 128 -20.54 13.38 -13.30
N SER A 129 -19.83 14.36 -13.87
CA SER A 129 -20.43 15.59 -14.41
C SER A 129 -21.37 15.36 -15.59
N LYS A 130 -21.39 14.17 -16.20
CA LYS A 130 -22.33 13.82 -17.27
C LYS A 130 -23.63 13.22 -16.77
N PHE A 131 -23.69 12.84 -15.49
CA PHE A 131 -24.86 12.24 -14.84
C PHE A 131 -25.46 13.14 -13.73
N CYS A 132 -24.96 14.37 -13.59
CA CYS A 132 -25.54 15.45 -12.79
C CYS A 132 -26.00 16.57 -13.74
#